data_AF-A0A841Q889-F1
#
_entry.id   AF-A0A841Q889-F1
#
_cell.length_a   1.000
_cell.length_b   1.000
_cell.length_c   1.000
_cell.angle_alpha   90.00
_cell.angle_beta   90.00
_cell.angle_gamma   90.00
#
_symmetry.space_group_name_H-M   'P 1'
#
loop_
_entity.id
_entity.type
_entity.pdbx_description
1 polymer ?
#
loop_
_entity_poly.entity_id
_entity_poly.type
_entity_poly.pdbx_seq_one_letter_code
_entity_poly.pdbx_strand_id
1 'polypeptide(L)'
;MNFCRSCGSKLDTEKKFCIHCGAPLENGPTDHYSELSSQELTTYQRTKRKPLSKATKIFLTFGIGLILALVITHQILSSHYDPMKDLQAMDQALATNSIQTLNEYIEFDDSAILDEESYFEYIKDVEWEVVKEQYTKIIKEPTDSTSTIASSLGAPLYYVKNEPILFGLYNQFSLEAVPSELKVVSALDDTQIKIENISTTIGVNTSTTIADIYPGTFTLSGTANNDFGEFQYEDTITIQAITEVEKAIEFPIKNYAINTNVPEADLFLNDQPFGIKLSAIDQLGPFPVDSSSILHAQWRKPNGEVIQSSSVNVKEYATANEIPLMFAESDLVEEKEVETASTTEEQGNHEAAGQYVLDFRNAYEIALNRQDFSYIEPYLLDGSHVDEDLHQYIKDLMGSTYHYDFESNTVLDSNIIDNKTAKITTRELFTYTTSSGEKIYYDKSKVYTVIYENGVYQITYIEYTDTDRTYN
;
A
#
# COMPACT_ATOMS: atom_id res chain seq x y z
N MET A 1 25.97 -90.26 34.65
CA MET A 1 25.59 -88.85 34.38
C MET A 1 24.08 -88.76 34.43
N ASN A 2 23.52 -87.97 35.34
CA ASN A 2 22.08 -87.90 35.53
C ASN A 2 21.48 -86.93 34.52
N PHE A 3 20.48 -87.38 33.74
CA PHE A 3 19.71 -86.56 32.80
C PHE A 3 18.24 -86.57 33.23
N CYS A 4 17.54 -85.46 32.98
CA CYS A 4 16.14 -85.31 33.29
C CYS A 4 15.31 -86.31 32.48
N ARG A 5 14.49 -87.12 33.15
CA ARG A 5 13.62 -88.10 32.46
C ARG A 5 12.51 -87.45 31.64
N SER A 6 12.21 -86.17 31.87
CA SER A 6 11.16 -85.44 31.15
C SER A 6 11.67 -84.67 29.94
N CYS A 7 12.88 -84.11 29.98
CA CYS A 7 13.41 -83.27 28.89
C CYS A 7 14.82 -83.65 28.40
N GLY A 8 15.46 -84.67 28.97
CA GLY A 8 16.78 -85.14 28.55
C GLY A 8 17.96 -84.22 28.90
N SER A 9 17.74 -83.09 29.57
CA SER A 9 18.81 -82.16 29.97
C SER A 9 19.62 -82.70 31.16
N LYS A 10 20.93 -82.43 31.21
CA LYS A 10 21.82 -82.89 32.28
C LYS A 10 21.41 -82.25 33.62
N LEU A 11 21.35 -83.05 34.68
CA LEU A 11 20.89 -82.64 36.01
C LEU A 11 22.06 -82.27 36.92
N ASP A 12 21.84 -81.21 37.68
CA ASP A 12 22.66 -80.80 38.82
C ASP A 12 22.10 -81.45 40.10
N THR A 13 22.94 -82.17 40.85
CA THR A 13 22.54 -83.17 41.86
C THR A 13 21.98 -82.58 43.16
N GLU A 14 22.04 -81.26 43.35
CA GLU A 14 21.56 -80.59 44.56
C GLU A 14 20.21 -79.87 44.40
N LYS A 15 19.56 -79.98 43.24
CA LYS A 15 18.28 -79.31 42.97
C LYS A 15 17.10 -80.28 43.10
N LYS A 16 15.99 -79.78 43.67
CA LYS A 16 14.74 -80.56 43.85
C LYS A 16 13.88 -80.63 42.58
N PHE A 17 14.24 -79.88 41.54
CA PHE A 17 13.55 -79.83 40.25
C PHE A 17 14.55 -79.51 39.12
N CYS A 18 14.23 -79.92 37.88
CA CYS A 18 15.01 -79.60 36.70
C CYS A 18 14.86 -78.12 36.34
N ILE A 19 15.98 -77.40 36.24
CA ILE A 19 15.98 -75.96 35.90
C ILE A 19 15.52 -75.67 34.47
N HIS A 20 15.57 -76.65 33.56
CA HIS A 20 15.20 -76.46 32.16
C HIS A 20 13.71 -76.67 31.87
N CYS A 21 13.03 -77.55 32.60
CA CYS A 21 11.61 -77.87 32.34
C CYS A 21 10.72 -77.89 33.58
N GLY A 22 11.26 -77.68 34.79
CA GLY A 22 10.51 -77.65 36.03
C GLY A 22 10.10 -79.01 36.60
N ALA A 23 10.48 -80.13 35.98
CA ALA A 23 10.13 -81.47 36.46
C ALA A 23 10.80 -81.80 37.83
N PRO A 24 10.07 -82.28 38.84
CA PRO A 24 10.62 -82.60 40.16
C PRO A 24 11.57 -83.80 40.13
N LEU A 25 12.60 -83.80 40.99
CA LEU A 25 13.61 -84.87 41.11
C LEU A 25 13.44 -85.62 42.44
N GLU A 26 13.22 -86.93 42.39
CA GLU A 26 12.75 -87.74 43.53
C GLU A 26 13.81 -88.19 44.56
N ASN A 27 15.05 -87.69 44.52
CA ASN A 27 16.12 -88.23 45.39
C ASN A 27 16.78 -87.13 46.26
N GLY A 28 16.37 -87.05 47.53
CA GLY A 28 17.13 -86.37 48.61
C GLY A 28 17.46 -87.37 49.72
N PRO A 29 18.65 -87.32 50.35
CA PRO A 29 19.15 -88.39 51.22
C PRO A 29 18.50 -88.41 52.62
N THR A 30 18.32 -89.63 53.12
CA THR A 30 17.75 -90.02 54.41
C THR A 30 18.84 -90.16 55.49
N ASP A 31 18.70 -89.45 56.62
CA ASP A 31 19.46 -89.70 57.85
C ASP A 31 18.58 -90.35 58.93
N HIS A 32 19.14 -91.37 59.60
CA HIS A 32 18.50 -92.29 60.55
C HIS A 32 18.90 -92.00 62.03
N TYR A 33 17.90 -91.75 62.88
CA TYR A 33 17.63 -92.19 64.28
C TYR A 33 18.66 -92.17 65.44
N SER A 34 18.23 -91.64 66.60
CA SER A 34 18.08 -92.33 67.92
C SER A 34 17.48 -91.36 68.97
N GLU A 35 16.22 -91.51 69.38
CA GLU A 35 15.65 -92.27 70.52
C GLU A 35 15.60 -91.52 71.88
N LEU A 36 14.36 -91.20 72.29
CA LEU A 36 13.75 -91.13 73.65
C LEU A 36 13.15 -89.79 74.13
N SER A 37 11.89 -89.94 74.57
CA SER A 37 11.10 -89.10 75.48
C SER A 37 10.11 -88.10 74.87
N SER A 38 8.91 -88.61 74.60
CA SER A 38 7.60 -88.10 75.05
C SER A 38 7.42 -86.58 75.21
N GLN A 39 6.83 -85.91 74.20
CA GLN A 39 5.56 -85.19 74.34
C GLN A 39 5.17 -84.48 73.02
N GLU A 40 3.86 -84.53 72.75
CA GLU A 40 3.07 -83.74 71.79
C GLU A 40 3.10 -84.12 70.29
N LEU A 41 2.08 -84.90 69.92
CA LEU A 41 1.56 -85.05 68.58
C LEU A 41 1.03 -83.71 68.05
N THR A 42 1.78 -83.04 67.17
CA THR A 42 1.19 -82.08 66.22
C THR A 42 1.08 -82.71 64.84
N THR A 43 -0.10 -83.26 64.57
CA THR A 43 -0.56 -83.71 63.25
C THR A 43 -0.59 -82.53 62.27
N TYR A 44 0.35 -82.45 61.33
CA TYR A 44 0.27 -81.49 60.23
C TYR A 44 -0.79 -81.99 59.21
N GLN A 45 -2.04 -81.62 59.46
CA GLN A 45 -3.13 -81.82 58.51
C GLN A 45 -2.83 -81.04 57.22
N ARG A 46 -2.94 -81.70 56.07
CA ARG A 46 -3.20 -81.02 54.79
C ARG A 46 -4.40 -80.11 54.99
N THR A 47 -4.19 -78.80 55.00
CA THR A 47 -5.30 -77.84 55.04
C THR A 47 -6.14 -78.02 53.79
N LYS A 48 -7.28 -78.71 53.93
CA LYS A 48 -8.40 -78.62 52.99
C LYS A 48 -8.63 -77.12 52.76
N ARG A 49 -8.50 -76.65 51.51
CA ARG A 49 -8.86 -75.27 51.16
C ARG A 49 -10.28 -75.02 51.67
N LYS A 50 -10.42 -74.15 52.68
CA LYS A 50 -11.73 -73.75 53.20
C LYS A 50 -12.53 -73.19 52.00
N PRO A 51 -13.79 -73.62 51.79
CA PRO A 51 -14.62 -72.99 50.78
C PRO A 51 -14.72 -71.50 51.12
N LEU A 52 -14.40 -70.63 50.15
CA LEU A 52 -14.52 -69.18 50.32
C LEU A 52 -15.90 -68.86 50.90
N SER A 53 -15.93 -68.01 51.94
CA SER A 53 -17.18 -67.59 52.56
C SER A 53 -18.10 -66.97 51.49
N LYS A 54 -19.41 -67.13 51.61
CA LYS A 54 -20.37 -66.59 50.62
C LYS A 54 -20.15 -65.08 50.39
N ALA A 55 -19.76 -64.35 51.43
CA ALA A 55 -19.38 -62.93 51.34
C ALA A 55 -18.10 -62.73 50.49
N THR A 56 -17.07 -63.53 50.68
CA THR A 56 -15.81 -63.43 49.90
C THR A 56 -16.03 -63.74 48.42
N LYS A 57 -16.94 -64.67 48.09
CA LYS A 57 -17.31 -64.93 46.68
C LYS A 57 -18.05 -63.74 46.07
N ILE A 58 -18.98 -63.13 46.80
CA ILE A 58 -19.72 -61.94 46.35
C ILE A 58 -18.78 -60.76 46.13
N PHE A 59 -17.87 -60.49 47.07
CA PHE A 59 -16.83 -59.47 46.93
C PHE A 59 -15.89 -59.74 45.73
N LEU A 60 -15.54 -61.00 45.47
CA LEU A 60 -14.70 -61.35 44.33
C LEU A 60 -15.44 -61.15 42.99
N THR A 61 -16.71 -61.57 42.90
CA THR A 61 -17.54 -61.32 41.70
C THR A 61 -17.82 -59.85 41.49
N PHE A 62 -18.06 -59.08 42.56
CA PHE A 62 -18.23 -57.65 42.48
C PHE A 62 -16.93 -56.96 42.07
N GLY A 63 -15.79 -57.38 42.62
CA GLY A 63 -14.48 -56.88 42.23
C GLY A 63 -14.14 -57.16 40.77
N ILE A 64 -14.41 -58.37 40.27
CA ILE A 64 -14.22 -58.71 38.84
C ILE A 64 -15.17 -57.90 37.96
N GLY A 65 -16.44 -57.75 38.36
CA GLY A 65 -17.41 -56.93 37.65
C GLY A 65 -17.00 -55.45 37.59
N LEU A 66 -16.49 -54.89 38.69
CA LEU A 66 -15.97 -53.53 38.77
C LEU A 66 -14.75 -53.34 37.86
N ILE A 67 -13.80 -54.28 37.85
CA ILE A 67 -12.63 -54.22 36.97
C ILE A 67 -13.06 -54.26 35.50
N LEU A 68 -13.98 -55.16 35.13
CA LEU A 68 -14.53 -55.22 33.76
C LEU A 68 -15.21 -53.92 33.37
N ALA A 69 -16.01 -53.33 34.28
CA ALA A 69 -16.64 -52.03 34.05
C ALA A 69 -15.58 -50.93 33.85
N LEU A 70 -14.54 -50.88 34.70
CA LEU A 70 -13.43 -49.92 34.56
C LEU A 70 -12.66 -50.09 33.25
N VAL A 71 -12.43 -51.32 32.77
CA VAL A 71 -11.76 -51.56 31.48
C VAL A 71 -12.63 -51.09 30.31
N ILE A 72 -13.93 -51.37 30.34
CA ILE A 72 -14.87 -50.89 29.31
C ILE A 72 -14.92 -49.36 29.33
N THR A 73 -15.08 -48.76 30.51
CA THR A 73 -15.08 -47.30 30.68
C THR A 73 -13.76 -46.70 30.22
N HIS A 74 -12.61 -47.32 30.54
CA HIS A 74 -11.30 -46.87 30.08
C HIS A 74 -11.18 -46.89 28.56
N GLN A 75 -11.65 -47.93 27.87
CA GLN A 75 -11.65 -48.00 26.41
C GLN A 75 -12.54 -46.93 25.76
N ILE A 76 -13.70 -46.66 26.34
CA ILE A 76 -14.61 -45.60 25.84
C ILE A 76 -13.95 -44.23 26.02
N LEU A 77 -13.39 -43.95 27.20
CA LEU A 77 -12.70 -42.69 27.50
C LEU A 77 -11.43 -42.52 26.66
N SER A 78 -10.61 -43.56 26.52
CA SER A 78 -9.40 -43.50 25.68
C SER A 78 -9.71 -43.24 24.22
N SER A 79 -10.89 -43.69 23.77
CA SER A 79 -11.39 -43.46 22.43
C SER A 79 -11.99 -42.06 22.25
N HIS A 80 -12.50 -41.44 23.32
CA HIS A 80 -13.13 -40.11 23.26
C HIS A 80 -12.08 -39.00 23.34
N TYR A 81 -11.03 -39.19 24.14
CA TYR A 81 -9.91 -38.26 24.28
C TYR A 81 -8.70 -38.66 23.41
N ASP A 82 -8.96 -39.22 22.23
CA ASP A 82 -7.91 -39.57 21.27
C ASP A 82 -7.73 -38.41 20.28
N PRO A 83 -6.69 -37.56 20.44
CA PRO A 83 -6.50 -36.40 19.57
C PRO A 83 -6.22 -36.80 18.10
N MET A 84 -5.84 -38.05 17.84
CA MET A 84 -5.72 -38.55 16.47
C MET A 84 -7.10 -38.67 15.79
N LYS A 85 -8.16 -38.92 16.57
CA LYS A 85 -9.53 -38.93 16.04
C LYS A 85 -10.04 -37.54 15.76
N ASP A 86 -9.69 -36.57 16.60
CA ASP A 86 -10.03 -35.17 16.36
C ASP A 86 -9.36 -34.70 15.06
N LEU A 87 -8.07 -35.01 14.88
CA LEU A 87 -7.36 -34.72 13.62
C LEU A 87 -8.00 -35.41 12.41
N GLN A 88 -8.46 -36.66 12.54
CA GLN A 88 -9.20 -37.36 11.47
C GLN A 88 -10.56 -36.73 11.17
N ALA A 89 -11.27 -36.26 12.20
CA ALA A 89 -12.54 -35.58 12.04
C ALA A 89 -12.37 -34.22 11.34
N MET A 90 -11.32 -33.46 11.66
CA MET A 90 -10.95 -32.24 10.95
C MET A 90 -10.58 -32.52 9.48
N ASP A 91 -9.78 -33.55 9.20
CA ASP A 91 -9.43 -33.99 7.83
C ASP A 91 -10.69 -34.32 7.01
N GLN A 92 -11.61 -35.05 7.64
CA GLN A 92 -12.90 -35.39 7.03
C GLN A 92 -13.76 -34.14 6.82
N ALA A 93 -13.81 -33.23 7.79
CA ALA A 93 -14.57 -31.98 7.69
C ALA A 93 -14.10 -31.17 6.47
N LEU A 94 -12.79 -31.04 6.27
CA LEU A 94 -12.19 -30.38 5.12
C LEU A 94 -12.52 -31.09 3.79
N ALA A 95 -12.44 -32.43 3.77
CA ALA A 95 -12.78 -33.24 2.59
C ALA A 95 -14.28 -33.15 2.22
N THR A 96 -15.15 -32.98 3.21
CA THR A 96 -16.61 -32.89 3.01
C THR A 96 -17.16 -31.47 3.03
N ASN A 97 -16.30 -30.44 3.07
CA ASN A 97 -16.70 -29.03 3.19
C ASN A 97 -17.62 -28.72 4.39
N SER A 98 -17.34 -29.31 5.56
CA SER A 98 -18.11 -29.11 6.79
C SER A 98 -17.46 -28.06 7.69
N ILE A 99 -17.77 -26.78 7.45
CA ILE A 99 -17.25 -25.63 8.22
C ILE A 99 -17.53 -25.79 9.71
N GLN A 100 -18.80 -26.05 10.06
CA GLN A 100 -19.23 -26.20 11.46
C GLN A 100 -18.44 -27.30 12.19
N THR A 101 -18.20 -28.43 11.53
CA THR A 101 -17.43 -29.53 12.13
C THR A 101 -15.97 -29.15 12.34
N LEU A 102 -15.36 -28.38 11.43
CA LEU A 102 -13.99 -27.91 11.63
C LEU A 102 -13.91 -26.93 12.82
N ASN A 103 -14.84 -25.97 12.88
CA ASN A 103 -14.87 -24.93 13.91
C ASN A 103 -15.11 -25.48 15.32
N GLU A 104 -15.73 -26.66 15.47
CA GLU A 104 -15.85 -27.35 16.77
C GLU A 104 -14.49 -27.73 17.40
N TYR A 105 -13.41 -27.81 16.60
CA TYR A 105 -12.07 -28.17 17.08
C TYR A 105 -11.13 -26.96 17.22
N ILE A 106 -11.59 -25.75 16.91
CA ILE A 106 -10.77 -24.54 16.90
C ILE A 106 -11.41 -23.51 17.84
N GLU A 107 -10.62 -23.06 18.81
CA GLU A 107 -10.93 -21.92 19.67
C GLU A 107 -10.51 -20.63 18.96
N PHE A 108 -11.45 -19.71 18.80
CA PHE A 108 -11.23 -18.38 18.23
C PHE A 108 -11.36 -17.32 19.32
N ASP A 109 -10.64 -16.22 19.16
CA ASP A 109 -10.86 -15.00 19.94
C ASP A 109 -12.11 -14.29 19.41
N ASP A 110 -13.16 -14.22 20.25
CA ASP A 110 -14.44 -13.57 19.92
C ASP A 110 -14.31 -12.08 19.58
N SER A 111 -13.17 -11.45 19.89
CA SER A 111 -12.89 -10.04 19.57
C SER A 111 -12.21 -9.84 18.21
N ALA A 112 -11.64 -10.88 17.63
CA ALA A 112 -11.01 -10.84 16.32
C ALA A 112 -12.04 -11.03 15.20
N ILE A 113 -11.81 -10.41 14.04
CA ILE A 113 -12.65 -10.59 12.86
C ILE A 113 -12.43 -12.00 12.30
N LEU A 114 -13.52 -12.72 12.08
CA LEU A 114 -13.56 -14.03 11.44
C LEU A 114 -14.66 -14.06 10.38
N ASP A 115 -14.29 -14.42 9.15
CA ASP A 115 -15.22 -14.92 8.15
C ASP A 115 -15.02 -16.44 8.05
N GLU A 116 -15.98 -17.22 8.55
CA GLU A 116 -15.80 -18.67 8.73
C GLU A 116 -15.61 -19.40 7.39
N GLU A 117 -16.25 -18.94 6.32
CA GLU A 117 -16.17 -19.56 5.00
C GLU A 117 -14.78 -19.35 4.37
N SER A 118 -14.30 -18.10 4.32
CA SER A 118 -12.97 -17.82 3.77
C SER A 118 -11.84 -18.32 4.65
N TYR A 119 -12.00 -18.34 5.97
CA TYR A 119 -11.06 -19.01 6.87
C TYR A 119 -10.98 -20.51 6.57
N PHE A 120 -12.12 -21.18 6.43
CA PHE A 120 -12.17 -22.59 6.09
C PHE A 120 -11.47 -22.88 4.75
N GLU A 121 -11.75 -22.08 3.72
CA GLU A 121 -11.08 -22.20 2.42
C GLU A 121 -9.57 -21.98 2.52
N TYR A 122 -9.13 -20.95 3.26
CA TYR A 122 -7.71 -20.70 3.49
C TYR A 122 -7.03 -21.88 4.17
N ILE A 123 -7.61 -22.43 5.25
CA ILE A 123 -7.06 -23.60 5.92
C ILE A 123 -7.00 -24.80 4.97
N LYS A 124 -8.09 -25.06 4.24
CA LYS A 124 -8.19 -26.21 3.33
C LYS A 124 -7.17 -26.16 2.20
N ASP A 125 -7.07 -25.02 1.53
CA ASP A 125 -6.33 -24.91 0.27
C ASP A 125 -4.87 -24.51 0.48
N VAL A 126 -4.53 -23.86 1.60
CA VAL A 126 -3.19 -23.32 1.87
C VAL A 126 -2.48 -24.04 3.01
N GLU A 127 -3.14 -24.25 4.15
CA GLU A 127 -2.44 -24.60 5.41
C GLU A 127 -2.56 -26.07 5.81
N TRP A 128 -3.57 -26.80 5.35
CA TRP A 128 -3.98 -28.06 5.99
C TRP A 128 -2.89 -29.12 6.04
N GLU A 129 -2.13 -29.31 4.96
CA GLU A 129 -1.05 -30.32 4.95
C GLU A 129 0.03 -30.01 5.99
N VAL A 130 0.38 -28.73 6.13
CA VAL A 130 1.38 -28.24 7.09
C VAL A 130 0.86 -28.35 8.53
N VAL A 131 -0.42 -28.05 8.73
CA VAL A 131 -1.11 -28.21 10.03
C VAL A 131 -1.16 -29.69 10.43
N LYS A 132 -1.57 -30.57 9.53
CA LYS A 132 -1.70 -32.01 9.76
C LYS A 132 -0.38 -32.65 10.13
N GLU A 133 0.71 -32.32 9.44
CA GLU A 133 2.04 -32.84 9.73
C GLU A 133 2.51 -32.41 11.13
N GLN A 134 2.45 -31.11 11.43
CA GLN A 134 2.90 -30.57 12.71
C GLN A 134 2.03 -31.06 13.87
N TYR A 135 0.71 -31.08 13.70
CA TYR A 135 -0.19 -31.52 14.75
C TYR A 135 0.00 -33.02 15.04
N THR A 136 0.21 -33.85 14.00
CA THR A 136 0.56 -35.27 14.17
C THR A 136 1.82 -35.47 15.01
N LYS A 137 2.83 -34.61 14.83
CA LYS A 137 4.06 -34.66 15.61
C LYS A 137 3.82 -34.27 17.06
N ILE A 138 3.08 -33.19 17.30
CA ILE A 138 2.72 -32.72 18.65
C ILE A 138 1.93 -33.79 19.42
N ILE A 139 0.98 -34.46 18.75
CA ILE A 139 0.20 -35.56 19.35
C ILE A 139 1.09 -36.75 19.76
N LYS A 140 2.09 -37.10 18.94
CA LYS A 140 2.99 -38.25 19.19
C LYS A 140 4.03 -37.95 20.26
N GLU A 141 4.46 -36.70 20.36
CA GLU A 141 5.52 -36.23 21.26
C GLU A 141 5.00 -35.06 22.10
N PRO A 142 3.98 -35.27 22.96
CA PRO A 142 3.35 -34.20 23.69
C PRO A 142 4.30 -33.59 24.72
N THR A 143 4.24 -32.27 24.84
CA THR A 143 4.98 -31.49 25.84
C THR A 143 4.02 -30.97 26.91
N ASP A 144 4.54 -30.68 28.10
CA ASP A 144 3.79 -30.02 29.18
C ASP A 144 3.56 -28.52 28.91
N SER A 145 4.25 -27.95 27.91
CA SER A 145 4.10 -26.55 27.46
C SER A 145 3.21 -26.44 26.22
N THR A 146 2.61 -25.27 26.03
CA THR A 146 1.91 -24.89 24.78
C THR A 146 2.84 -25.07 23.59
N SER A 147 2.41 -25.85 22.61
CA SER A 147 3.11 -26.01 21.33
C SER A 147 2.55 -25.03 20.30
N THR A 148 3.30 -24.75 19.24
CA THR A 148 2.87 -23.88 18.15
C THR A 148 2.86 -24.66 16.85
N ILE A 149 1.78 -24.52 16.08
CA ILE A 149 1.73 -24.91 14.67
C ILE A 149 1.98 -23.64 13.87
N ALA A 150 3.07 -23.64 13.10
CA ALA A 150 3.38 -22.54 12.21
C ALA A 150 2.63 -22.68 10.88
N SER A 151 2.26 -21.56 10.27
CA SER A 151 1.73 -21.49 8.91
C SER A 151 2.80 -21.87 7.89
N SER A 152 2.38 -22.06 6.64
CA SER A 152 3.24 -22.19 5.47
C SER A 152 4.23 -21.04 5.31
N LEU A 153 3.92 -19.86 5.87
CA LEU A 153 4.76 -18.66 5.89
C LEU A 153 5.65 -18.56 7.15
N GLY A 154 5.54 -19.51 8.07
CA GLY A 154 6.37 -19.61 9.28
C GLY A 154 5.88 -18.79 10.48
N ALA A 155 4.75 -18.09 10.37
CA ALA A 155 4.14 -17.39 11.50
C ALA A 155 3.27 -18.34 12.34
N PRO A 156 2.98 -18.06 13.61
CA PRO A 156 2.05 -18.88 14.40
C PRO A 156 0.65 -18.87 13.76
N LEU A 157 0.09 -20.07 13.52
CA LEU A 157 -1.28 -20.25 13.04
C LEU A 157 -2.19 -20.78 14.16
N TYR A 158 -1.69 -21.77 14.92
CA TYR A 158 -2.38 -22.29 16.10
C TYR A 158 -1.43 -22.43 17.29
N TYR A 159 -1.95 -22.16 18.48
CA TYR A 159 -1.40 -22.68 19.74
C TYR A 159 -2.11 -23.98 20.11
N VAL A 160 -1.33 -24.99 20.48
CA VAL A 160 -1.85 -26.29 20.91
C VAL A 160 -1.67 -26.40 22.42
N LYS A 161 -2.77 -26.38 23.16
CA LYS A 161 -2.78 -26.66 24.60
C LYS A 161 -2.94 -28.16 24.81
N ASN A 162 -2.20 -28.69 25.77
CA ASN A 162 -2.25 -30.10 26.17
C ASN A 162 -2.53 -30.16 27.68
N GLU A 163 -3.75 -30.50 28.06
CA GLU A 163 -4.19 -30.52 29.45
C GLU A 163 -4.41 -31.95 29.95
N PRO A 164 -3.71 -32.39 31.01
CA PRO A 164 -3.92 -33.70 31.60
C PRO A 164 -5.25 -33.73 32.35
N ILE A 165 -6.12 -34.67 32.00
CA ILE A 165 -7.45 -34.86 32.61
C ILE A 165 -7.54 -36.24 33.29
N LEU A 166 -8.56 -36.40 34.15
CA LEU A 166 -8.83 -37.64 34.90
C LEU A 166 -7.57 -38.19 35.59
N PHE A 167 -6.92 -37.35 36.40
CA PHE A 167 -5.69 -37.67 37.12
C PHE A 167 -4.48 -37.96 36.22
N GLY A 168 -4.45 -37.39 35.01
CA GLY A 168 -3.37 -37.56 34.04
C GLY A 168 -3.40 -38.89 33.29
N LEU A 169 -4.55 -39.57 33.29
CA LEU A 169 -4.75 -40.80 32.51
C LEU A 169 -5.02 -40.51 31.02
N TYR A 170 -5.49 -39.31 30.72
CA TYR A 170 -5.76 -38.84 29.35
C TYR A 170 -5.32 -37.40 29.22
N ASN A 171 -5.15 -36.97 27.97
CA ASN A 171 -4.81 -35.61 27.61
C ASN A 171 -5.92 -35.05 26.72
N GLN A 172 -6.32 -33.82 26.98
CA GLN A 172 -7.19 -33.05 26.13
C GLN A 172 -6.35 -32.03 25.35
N PHE A 173 -6.50 -32.04 24.03
CA PHE A 173 -5.85 -31.08 23.15
C PHE A 173 -6.87 -30.03 22.72
N SER A 174 -6.49 -28.76 22.73
CA SER A 174 -7.27 -27.69 22.08
C SER A 174 -6.37 -26.87 21.15
N LEU A 175 -6.94 -26.47 20.01
CA LEU A 175 -6.31 -25.60 19.04
C LEU A 175 -6.86 -24.19 19.22
N GLU A 176 -6.01 -23.24 19.59
CA GLU A 176 -6.35 -21.83 19.66
C GLU A 176 -5.79 -21.13 18.41
N ALA A 177 -6.67 -20.59 17.57
CA ALA A 177 -6.28 -19.89 16.37
C ALA A 177 -5.63 -18.54 16.69
N VAL A 178 -4.56 -18.20 15.97
CA VAL A 178 -3.82 -16.95 16.16
C VAL A 178 -4.22 -15.94 15.09
N PRO A 179 -4.83 -14.79 15.45
CA PRO A 179 -5.15 -13.74 14.49
C PRO A 179 -3.90 -12.90 14.14
N SER A 180 -3.99 -12.18 13.02
CA SER A 180 -3.02 -11.18 12.58
C SER A 180 -3.47 -9.77 12.99
N GLU A 181 -2.54 -8.87 13.29
CA GLU A 181 -2.88 -7.45 13.47
C GLU A 181 -3.12 -6.80 12.11
N LEU A 182 -4.32 -6.25 11.87
CA LEU A 182 -4.63 -5.46 10.67
C LEU A 182 -4.37 -3.98 10.93
N LYS A 183 -3.40 -3.44 10.19
CA LYS A 183 -3.10 -2.02 10.13
C LYS A 183 -3.53 -1.43 8.80
N VAL A 184 -4.02 -0.20 8.87
CA VAL A 184 -4.38 0.58 7.69
C VAL A 184 -3.75 1.96 7.73
N VAL A 185 -3.45 2.48 6.55
CA VAL A 185 -2.93 3.84 6.35
C VAL A 185 -3.68 4.51 5.20
N SER A 186 -3.97 5.79 5.35
CA SER A 186 -4.63 6.62 4.33
C SER A 186 -3.84 7.89 4.07
N ALA A 187 -3.80 8.33 2.82
CA ALA A 187 -3.24 9.63 2.44
C ALA A 187 -4.20 10.80 2.70
N LEU A 188 -5.46 10.51 3.07
CA LEU A 188 -6.47 11.51 3.41
C LEU A 188 -6.72 11.51 4.92
N ASP A 189 -6.96 12.68 5.48
CA ASP A 189 -7.31 12.82 6.90
C ASP A 189 -8.77 12.43 7.14
N ASP A 190 -9.13 12.22 8.42
CA ASP A 190 -10.49 11.83 8.86
C ASP A 190 -11.10 10.66 8.03
N THR A 191 -10.25 9.71 7.62
CA THR A 191 -10.68 8.58 6.80
C THR A 191 -11.45 7.59 7.65
N GLN A 192 -12.72 7.36 7.33
CA GLN A 192 -13.54 6.31 7.94
C GLN A 192 -13.27 4.99 7.23
N ILE A 193 -12.86 3.98 7.99
CA ILE A 193 -12.60 2.64 7.52
C ILE A 193 -13.69 1.71 8.02
N LYS A 194 -14.10 0.77 7.18
CA LYS A 194 -15.03 -0.28 7.53
C LYS A 194 -14.59 -1.62 6.96
N ILE A 195 -14.58 -2.62 7.84
CA ILE A 195 -14.37 -4.03 7.52
C ILE A 195 -15.30 -4.84 8.43
N GLU A 196 -16.15 -5.69 7.83
CA GLU A 196 -17.21 -6.41 8.55
C GLU A 196 -18.07 -5.49 9.46
N ASN A 197 -18.05 -5.77 10.77
CA ASN A 197 -18.74 -5.04 11.82
C ASN A 197 -17.90 -3.93 12.46
N ILE A 198 -16.63 -3.79 12.07
CA ILE A 198 -15.72 -2.77 12.61
C ILE A 198 -15.79 -1.52 11.75
N SER A 199 -15.94 -0.38 12.41
CA SER A 199 -15.84 0.94 11.79
C SER A 199 -15.05 1.87 12.69
N THR A 200 -14.05 2.55 12.12
CA THR A 200 -13.15 3.45 12.84
C THR A 200 -12.68 4.58 11.95
N THR A 201 -12.15 5.65 12.55
CA THR A 201 -11.60 6.80 11.83
C THR A 201 -10.10 6.87 12.07
N ILE A 202 -9.32 7.01 10.99
CA ILE A 202 -7.87 7.09 11.03
C ILE A 202 -7.39 8.47 10.53
N GLY A 203 -6.26 8.91 11.05
CA GLY A 203 -5.61 10.14 10.63
C GLY A 203 -4.73 9.96 9.40
N VAL A 204 -4.36 11.07 8.79
CA VAL A 204 -3.49 11.11 7.61
C VAL A 204 -2.10 10.49 7.87
N ASN A 205 -1.64 9.67 6.92
CA ASN A 205 -0.31 9.05 6.85
C ASN A 205 0.14 8.33 8.14
N THR A 206 -0.82 7.87 8.95
CA THR A 206 -0.56 7.19 10.21
C THR A 206 -1.01 5.74 10.12
N SER A 207 -0.05 4.81 10.20
CA SER A 207 -0.35 3.38 10.29
C SER A 207 -1.08 3.10 11.61
N THR A 208 -2.34 2.68 11.51
CA THR A 208 -3.23 2.51 12.65
C THR A 208 -3.75 1.08 12.68
N THR A 209 -3.57 0.38 13.81
CA THR A 209 -4.19 -0.92 14.05
C THR A 209 -5.69 -0.75 14.23
N ILE A 210 -6.48 -1.46 13.43
CA ILE A 210 -7.95 -1.35 13.43
C ILE A 210 -8.65 -2.59 13.96
N ALA A 211 -8.01 -3.76 13.87
CA ALA A 211 -8.56 -5.02 14.31
C ALA A 211 -7.48 -6.10 14.40
N ASP A 212 -7.73 -7.12 15.21
CA ASP A 212 -7.17 -8.45 15.01
C ASP A 212 -8.06 -9.20 14.01
N ILE A 213 -7.47 -9.94 13.09
CA ILE A 213 -8.20 -10.59 11.99
C ILE A 213 -7.63 -11.97 11.67
N TYR A 214 -8.50 -12.95 11.47
CA TYR A 214 -8.11 -14.27 11.03
C TYR A 214 -7.85 -14.32 9.52
N PRO A 215 -7.01 -15.26 9.05
CA PRO A 215 -6.81 -15.49 7.62
C PRO A 215 -8.13 -15.72 6.88
N GLY A 216 -8.22 -15.21 5.66
CA GLY A 216 -9.47 -15.22 4.90
C GLY A 216 -9.52 -14.12 3.87
N THR A 217 -10.69 -13.89 3.30
CA THR A 217 -10.93 -12.85 2.30
C THR A 217 -12.00 -11.91 2.81
N PHE A 218 -11.74 -10.61 2.79
CA PHE A 218 -12.60 -9.59 3.38
C PHE A 218 -12.78 -8.41 2.44
N THR A 219 -13.93 -7.73 2.55
CA THR A 219 -14.15 -6.45 1.88
C THR A 219 -13.75 -5.31 2.81
N LEU A 220 -12.72 -4.58 2.42
CA LEU A 220 -12.27 -3.36 3.09
C LEU A 220 -12.81 -2.15 2.34
N SER A 221 -13.50 -1.27 3.05
CA SER A 221 -14.03 -0.03 2.48
C SER A 221 -13.53 1.18 3.26
N GLY A 222 -13.39 2.29 2.55
CA GLY A 222 -12.95 3.56 3.11
C GLY A 222 -13.77 4.71 2.54
N THR A 223 -14.08 5.69 3.39
CA THR A 223 -14.62 6.98 2.96
C THR A 223 -13.82 8.11 3.59
N ALA A 224 -13.64 9.19 2.84
CA ALA A 224 -13.02 10.41 3.34
C ALA A 224 -13.74 11.61 2.71
N ASN A 225 -13.58 12.80 3.27
CA ASN A 225 -14.17 14.00 2.72
C ASN A 225 -13.21 15.18 2.88
N ASN A 226 -13.18 16.06 1.89
CA ASN A 226 -12.51 17.35 2.00
C ASN A 226 -13.35 18.43 1.31
N ASP A 227 -12.80 19.64 1.17
CA ASP A 227 -13.52 20.75 0.53
C ASP A 227 -13.91 20.46 -0.93
N PHE A 228 -13.21 19.53 -1.60
CA PHE A 228 -13.38 19.20 -3.03
C PHE A 228 -14.35 18.03 -3.29
N GLY A 229 -14.75 17.31 -2.25
CA GLY A 229 -15.79 16.29 -2.30
C GLY A 229 -15.52 15.06 -1.42
N GLU A 230 -16.43 14.10 -1.55
CA GLU A 230 -16.37 12.80 -0.87
C GLU A 230 -15.56 11.79 -1.71
N PHE A 231 -14.72 11.01 -1.04
CA PHE A 231 -13.92 9.94 -1.62
C PHE A 231 -14.44 8.59 -1.14
N GLN A 232 -14.45 7.62 -2.03
CA GLN A 232 -14.86 6.26 -1.73
C GLN A 232 -13.80 5.28 -2.23
N TYR A 233 -13.58 4.24 -1.44
CA TYR A 233 -12.67 3.14 -1.71
C TYR A 233 -13.33 1.84 -1.28
N GLU A 234 -13.22 0.81 -2.10
CA GLU A 234 -13.63 -0.54 -1.79
C GLU A 234 -12.65 -1.51 -2.46
N ASP A 235 -12.10 -2.43 -1.68
CA ASP A 235 -11.16 -3.45 -2.17
C ASP A 235 -11.42 -4.78 -1.44
N THR A 236 -11.15 -5.87 -2.15
CA THR A 236 -11.18 -7.22 -1.58
C THR A 236 -9.76 -7.60 -1.19
N ILE A 237 -9.52 -7.77 0.11
CA ILE A 237 -8.21 -8.10 0.67
C ILE A 237 -8.16 -9.57 1.08
N THR A 238 -7.02 -10.21 0.86
CA THR A 238 -6.73 -11.55 1.37
C THR A 238 -5.76 -11.44 2.54
N ILE A 239 -6.18 -11.94 3.70
CA ILE A 239 -5.38 -12.04 4.91
C ILE A 239 -4.76 -13.43 4.95
N GLN A 240 -3.44 -13.48 5.10
CA GLN A 240 -2.68 -14.71 5.30
C GLN A 240 -2.24 -14.80 6.76
N ALA A 241 -1.86 -15.99 7.21
CA ALA A 241 -1.34 -16.19 8.56
C ALA A 241 0.08 -15.61 8.69
N ILE A 242 0.15 -14.33 9.04
CA ILE A 242 1.36 -13.56 9.38
C ILE A 242 1.11 -12.76 10.66
N THR A 243 2.13 -12.15 11.25
CA THR A 243 1.94 -11.41 12.52
C THR A 243 1.17 -10.10 12.30
N GLU A 244 1.47 -9.39 11.21
CA GLU A 244 0.96 -8.05 10.96
C GLU A 244 0.70 -7.89 9.46
N VAL A 245 -0.47 -7.38 9.13
CA VAL A 245 -0.88 -7.03 7.76
C VAL A 245 -1.09 -5.52 7.71
N GLU A 246 -0.32 -4.82 6.87
CA GLU A 246 -0.54 -3.39 6.62
C GLU A 246 -1.14 -3.18 5.23
N LYS A 247 -2.26 -2.45 5.15
CA LYS A 247 -2.95 -2.14 3.90
C LYS A 247 -3.09 -0.62 3.72
N ALA A 248 -2.61 -0.13 2.57
CA ALA A 248 -2.83 1.24 2.15
C ALA A 248 -4.22 1.41 1.52
N ILE A 249 -4.93 2.46 1.91
CA ILE A 249 -6.20 2.88 1.34
C ILE A 249 -5.91 3.87 0.23
N GLU A 250 -6.03 3.39 -1.00
CA GLU A 250 -5.69 4.15 -2.20
C GLU A 250 -6.94 4.75 -2.83
N PHE A 251 -7.38 5.90 -2.30
CA PHE A 251 -8.48 6.64 -2.89
C PHE A 251 -8.15 7.07 -4.33
N PRO A 252 -9.12 6.97 -5.27
CA PRO A 252 -8.94 7.51 -6.61
C PRO A 252 -8.98 9.03 -6.55
N ILE A 253 -7.80 9.64 -6.44
CA ILE A 253 -7.61 11.09 -6.31
C ILE A 253 -6.98 11.71 -7.55
N LYS A 254 -7.20 13.02 -7.71
CA LYS A 254 -6.52 13.81 -8.72
C LYS A 254 -6.17 15.21 -8.23
N ASN A 255 -4.99 15.68 -8.63
CA ASN A 255 -4.53 17.05 -8.42
C ASN A 255 -4.37 17.75 -9.77
N TYR A 256 -4.58 19.06 -9.80
CA TYR A 256 -4.53 19.87 -11.01
C TYR A 256 -3.62 21.09 -10.81
N ALA A 257 -2.81 21.41 -11.80
CA ALA A 257 -2.24 22.76 -11.89
C ALA A 257 -3.31 23.73 -12.43
N ILE A 258 -3.18 25.02 -12.11
CA ILE A 258 -4.08 26.06 -12.62
C ILE A 258 -3.39 26.82 -13.74
N ASN A 259 -4.05 26.91 -14.89
CA ASN A 259 -3.61 27.72 -16.02
C ASN A 259 -4.48 28.97 -16.11
N THR A 260 -3.88 30.15 -15.95
CA THR A 260 -4.62 31.42 -15.92
C THR A 260 -3.80 32.57 -16.50
N ASN A 261 -4.49 33.55 -17.07
CA ASN A 261 -3.94 34.84 -17.50
C ASN A 261 -4.03 35.93 -16.41
N VAL A 262 -4.65 35.64 -15.25
CA VAL A 262 -4.71 36.57 -14.11
C VAL A 262 -4.33 35.84 -12.81
N PRO A 263 -3.02 35.69 -12.52
CA PRO A 263 -2.56 34.97 -11.34
C PRO A 263 -3.02 35.57 -10.01
N GLU A 264 -3.34 36.87 -9.98
CA GLU A 264 -3.78 37.59 -8.78
C GLU A 264 -5.27 37.41 -8.43
N ALA A 265 -6.03 36.66 -9.24
CA ALA A 265 -7.44 36.37 -8.99
C ALA A 265 -7.65 35.45 -7.79
N ASP A 266 -8.79 35.60 -7.11
CA ASP A 266 -9.22 34.75 -6.00
C ASP A 266 -9.97 33.53 -6.55
N LEU A 267 -9.63 32.32 -6.06
CA LEU A 267 -10.29 31.08 -6.43
C LEU A 267 -11.67 30.96 -5.75
N PHE A 268 -12.65 30.48 -6.51
CA PHE A 268 -13.97 30.10 -6.03
C PHE A 268 -14.26 28.65 -6.36
N LEU A 269 -14.84 27.95 -5.37
CA LEU A 269 -15.29 26.57 -5.46
C LEU A 269 -16.78 26.53 -5.16
N ASN A 270 -17.59 26.02 -6.09
CA ASN A 270 -19.05 25.96 -5.98
C ASN A 270 -19.67 27.31 -5.55
N ASP A 271 -19.24 28.39 -6.20
CA ASP A 271 -19.64 29.78 -5.94
C ASP A 271 -19.30 30.33 -4.54
N GLN A 272 -18.49 29.61 -3.76
CA GLN A 272 -17.94 30.09 -2.49
C GLN A 272 -16.47 30.48 -2.64
N PRO A 273 -16.04 31.61 -2.04
CA PRO A 273 -14.64 32.01 -2.06
C PRO A 273 -13.78 30.97 -1.32
N PHE A 274 -12.74 30.46 -1.97
CA PHE A 274 -11.81 29.49 -1.36
C PHE A 274 -10.75 30.18 -0.49
N GLY A 275 -10.55 31.49 -0.70
CA GLY A 275 -9.65 32.31 0.13
C GLY A 275 -8.16 32.21 -0.23
N ILE A 276 -7.85 31.70 -1.42
CA ILE A 276 -6.48 31.67 -1.97
C ILE A 276 -6.44 32.32 -3.35
N LYS A 277 -5.31 32.94 -3.68
CA LYS A 277 -5.04 33.44 -5.03
C LYS A 277 -4.57 32.33 -5.94
N LEU A 278 -4.83 32.46 -7.25
CA LEU A 278 -4.37 31.48 -8.24
C LEU A 278 -2.84 31.36 -8.26
N SER A 279 -2.11 32.45 -8.08
CA SER A 279 -0.63 32.48 -8.04
C SER A 279 -0.02 31.71 -6.87
N ALA A 280 -0.79 31.43 -5.81
CA ALA A 280 -0.33 30.68 -4.65
C ALA A 280 -0.57 29.16 -4.78
N ILE A 281 -1.14 28.71 -5.90
CA ILE A 281 -1.53 27.31 -6.13
C ILE A 281 -0.49 26.64 -7.03
N ASP A 282 0.37 25.82 -6.45
CA ASP A 282 1.23 24.91 -7.23
C ASP A 282 0.41 23.73 -7.78
N GLN A 283 -0.40 23.12 -6.92
CA GLN A 283 -1.37 22.08 -7.25
C GLN A 283 -2.63 22.24 -6.40
N LEU A 284 -3.78 22.17 -7.05
CA LEU A 284 -5.10 22.17 -6.41
C LEU A 284 -5.60 20.73 -6.28
N GLY A 285 -6.01 20.35 -5.08
CA GLY A 285 -6.57 19.04 -4.77
C GLY A 285 -6.23 18.57 -3.36
N PRO A 286 -6.48 17.29 -3.03
CA PRO A 286 -6.97 16.25 -3.94
C PRO A 286 -8.47 16.38 -4.25
N PHE A 287 -8.84 16.07 -5.49
CA PHE A 287 -10.23 15.91 -5.94
C PHE A 287 -10.57 14.42 -6.09
N PRO A 288 -11.80 13.99 -5.78
CA PRO A 288 -12.27 12.69 -6.22
C PRO A 288 -12.37 12.68 -7.76
N VAL A 289 -12.03 11.55 -8.39
CA VAL A 289 -11.99 11.44 -9.87
C VAL A 289 -13.32 11.74 -10.57
N ASP A 290 -14.43 11.59 -9.86
CA ASP A 290 -15.79 11.84 -10.32
C ASP A 290 -16.39 13.15 -9.78
N SER A 291 -15.56 14.00 -9.16
CA SER A 291 -15.96 15.29 -8.57
C SER A 291 -16.74 16.14 -9.57
N SER A 292 -17.93 16.57 -9.17
CA SER A 292 -18.75 17.53 -9.91
C SER A 292 -18.51 18.98 -9.51
N SER A 293 -17.40 19.25 -8.82
CA SER A 293 -17.04 20.58 -8.34
C SER A 293 -16.90 21.57 -9.49
N ILE A 294 -17.43 22.78 -9.29
CA ILE A 294 -17.31 23.88 -10.25
C ILE A 294 -16.29 24.87 -9.72
N LEU A 295 -15.28 25.15 -10.53
CA LEU A 295 -14.26 26.15 -10.23
C LEU A 295 -14.46 27.37 -11.12
N HIS A 296 -14.25 28.54 -10.54
CA HIS A 296 -14.03 29.78 -11.28
C HIS A 296 -13.12 30.70 -10.46
N ALA A 297 -12.66 31.79 -11.05
CA ALA A 297 -11.89 32.80 -10.35
C ALA A 297 -12.54 34.17 -10.50
N GLN A 298 -12.39 35.02 -9.49
CA GLN A 298 -12.81 36.42 -9.55
C GLN A 298 -11.63 37.33 -9.29
N TRP A 299 -11.51 38.41 -10.06
CA TRP A 299 -10.48 39.41 -9.85
C TRP A 299 -11.12 40.78 -9.71
N ARG A 300 -10.72 41.51 -8.66
CA ARG A 300 -11.07 42.91 -8.47
C ARG A 300 -10.01 43.78 -9.11
N LYS A 301 -10.38 44.46 -10.19
CA LYS A 301 -9.54 45.45 -10.87
C LYS A 301 -9.18 46.63 -9.95
N PRO A 302 -8.13 47.40 -10.28
CA PRO A 302 -7.79 48.64 -9.58
C PRO A 302 -8.94 49.66 -9.53
N ASN A 303 -9.80 49.69 -10.55
CA ASN A 303 -10.98 50.57 -10.62
C ASN A 303 -12.14 50.12 -9.70
N GLY A 304 -12.02 48.97 -9.02
CA GLY A 304 -13.01 48.40 -8.12
C GLY A 304 -14.02 47.43 -8.76
N GLU A 305 -14.04 47.34 -10.09
CA GLU A 305 -14.85 46.37 -10.86
C GLU A 305 -14.39 44.94 -10.56
N VAL A 306 -15.33 44.00 -10.52
CA VAL A 306 -15.04 42.56 -10.35
C VAL A 306 -15.38 41.85 -11.64
N ILE A 307 -14.39 41.16 -12.20
CA ILE A 307 -14.54 40.30 -13.37
C ILE A 307 -14.38 38.82 -12.98
N GLN A 308 -14.88 37.92 -13.82
CA GLN A 308 -14.89 36.48 -13.55
C GLN A 308 -14.26 35.69 -14.70
N SER A 309 -13.57 34.61 -14.38
CA SER A 309 -13.08 33.66 -15.39
C SER A 309 -14.22 32.82 -15.97
N SER A 310 -13.91 32.04 -17.00
CA SER A 310 -14.74 30.87 -17.37
C SER A 310 -14.95 29.96 -16.16
N SER A 311 -16.18 29.49 -15.95
CA SER A 311 -16.49 28.43 -14.98
C SER A 311 -16.19 27.06 -15.58
N VAL A 312 -15.53 26.21 -14.81
CA VAL A 312 -15.09 24.89 -15.23
C VAL A 312 -15.67 23.83 -14.30
N ASN A 313 -16.29 22.79 -14.87
CA ASN A 313 -16.61 21.57 -14.14
C ASN A 313 -15.38 20.66 -14.12
N VAL A 314 -14.86 20.35 -12.93
CA VAL A 314 -13.64 19.54 -12.74
C VAL A 314 -13.76 18.18 -13.43
N LYS A 315 -14.96 17.59 -13.49
CA LYS A 315 -15.21 16.30 -14.15
C LYS A 315 -14.84 16.30 -15.63
N GLU A 316 -14.98 17.42 -16.32
CA GLU A 316 -14.63 17.55 -17.74
C GLU A 316 -13.11 17.47 -17.98
N TYR A 317 -12.33 17.63 -16.91
CA TYR A 317 -10.87 17.61 -16.93
C TYR A 317 -10.31 16.34 -16.27
N ALA A 318 -11.12 15.28 -16.10
CA ALA A 318 -10.73 14.03 -15.47
C ALA A 318 -9.49 13.33 -16.09
N THR A 319 -9.07 13.68 -17.32
CA THR A 319 -7.83 13.19 -17.96
C THR A 319 -6.74 14.26 -18.14
N ALA A 320 -7.02 15.54 -17.88
CA ALA A 320 -6.07 16.65 -18.04
C ALA A 320 -5.24 16.90 -16.75
N ASN A 321 -4.04 17.47 -16.86
CA ASN A 321 -3.23 17.82 -15.69
C ASN A 321 -3.45 19.25 -15.21
N GLU A 322 -4.17 20.05 -16.00
CA GLU A 322 -4.38 21.47 -15.77
C GLU A 322 -5.86 21.83 -15.92
N ILE A 323 -6.29 22.82 -15.13
CA ILE A 323 -7.61 23.44 -15.24
C ILE A 323 -7.43 24.89 -15.73
N PRO A 324 -8.03 25.27 -16.87
CA PRO A 324 -7.95 26.63 -17.39
C PRO A 324 -8.97 27.53 -16.68
N LEU A 325 -8.48 28.57 -16.00
CA LEU A 325 -9.29 29.65 -15.42
C LEU A 325 -8.93 30.96 -16.11
N MET A 326 -9.42 31.14 -17.33
CA MET A 326 -9.10 32.28 -18.19
C MET A 326 -10.15 33.38 -18.10
N PHE A 327 -9.68 34.62 -18.04
CA PHE A 327 -10.51 35.82 -18.15
C PHE A 327 -10.54 36.28 -19.60
N ALA A 328 -11.68 36.77 -20.07
CA ALA A 328 -11.79 37.31 -21.42
C ALA A 328 -10.89 38.55 -21.57
N GLU A 329 -10.16 38.67 -22.67
CA GLU A 329 -9.27 39.81 -22.91
C GLU A 329 -10.00 41.15 -22.84
N SER A 330 -11.25 41.20 -23.33
CA SER A 330 -12.12 42.38 -23.22
C SER A 330 -12.32 42.85 -21.78
N ASP A 331 -12.35 41.90 -20.85
CA ASP A 331 -12.57 42.19 -19.43
C ASP A 331 -11.28 42.63 -18.75
N LEU A 332 -10.10 42.47 -19.36
CA LEU A 332 -8.82 42.85 -18.77
C LEU A 332 -8.36 44.26 -19.16
N VAL A 333 -8.95 44.83 -20.20
CA VAL A 333 -8.66 46.21 -20.62
C VAL A 333 -9.28 47.17 -19.60
N GLU A 334 -8.47 48.08 -19.05
CA GLU A 334 -8.99 49.20 -18.26
C GLU A 334 -9.74 50.16 -19.20
N GLU A 335 -11.04 50.31 -19.01
CA GLU A 335 -11.80 51.42 -19.61
C GLU A 335 -11.27 52.74 -19.05
N LYS A 336 -10.29 53.33 -19.75
CA LYS A 336 -10.03 54.76 -19.64
C LYS A 336 -11.23 55.51 -20.24
N GLU A 337 -12.20 55.85 -19.40
CA GLU A 337 -13.07 56.99 -19.70
C GLU A 337 -12.20 58.27 -19.68
N VAL A 338 -11.93 58.84 -20.86
CA VAL A 338 -12.29 60.24 -21.17
C VAL A 338 -12.55 60.35 -22.67
N GLU A 339 -13.82 60.60 -22.99
CA GLU A 339 -14.30 61.50 -24.04
C GLU A 339 -13.29 61.93 -25.12
N THR A 340 -13.42 61.38 -26.32
CA THR A 340 -13.53 62.24 -27.50
C THR A 340 -14.31 61.50 -28.57
N ALA A 341 -15.50 62.04 -28.83
CA ALA A 341 -16.36 61.65 -29.90
C ALA A 341 -15.63 61.72 -31.26
N SER A 342 -15.99 60.77 -32.12
CA SER A 342 -15.93 60.87 -33.59
C SER A 342 -14.52 60.89 -34.21
N THR A 343 -14.10 59.77 -34.80
CA THR A 343 -14.22 59.55 -36.26
C THR A 343 -13.76 58.15 -36.63
N THR A 344 -14.60 57.48 -37.40
CA THR A 344 -14.36 56.28 -38.17
C THR A 344 -13.23 56.52 -39.20
N GLU A 345 -12.40 55.50 -39.40
CA GLU A 345 -11.41 55.28 -40.47
C GLU A 345 -10.05 56.01 -40.36
N GLU A 346 -8.97 55.21 -40.48
CA GLU A 346 -7.53 55.55 -40.53
C GLU A 346 -6.73 55.71 -39.21
N GLN A 347 -6.83 54.74 -38.29
CA GLN A 347 -5.80 54.52 -37.25
C GLN A 347 -4.98 53.26 -37.55
N GLY A 348 -3.77 53.48 -38.08
CA GLY A 348 -2.72 52.46 -38.17
C GLY A 348 -2.40 51.91 -36.79
N ASN A 349 -2.44 50.58 -36.70
CA ASN A 349 -2.49 49.82 -35.46
C ASN A 349 -1.15 49.87 -34.68
N HIS A 350 -1.11 50.62 -33.58
CA HIS A 350 0.04 50.70 -32.65
C HIS A 350 0.54 49.31 -32.18
N GLU A 351 -0.39 48.36 -32.03
CA GLU A 351 -0.12 47.00 -31.58
C GLU A 351 0.52 46.16 -32.70
N ALA A 352 0.08 46.35 -33.94
CA ALA A 352 0.65 45.62 -35.08
C ALA A 352 2.10 46.01 -35.36
N ALA A 353 2.47 47.29 -35.22
CA ALA A 353 3.85 47.72 -35.35
C ALA A 353 4.75 47.17 -34.22
N GLY A 354 4.23 47.12 -33.00
CA GLY A 354 4.91 46.50 -31.85
C GLY A 354 5.12 45.01 -32.05
N GLN A 355 4.07 44.29 -32.44
CA GLN A 355 4.14 42.85 -32.73
C GLN A 355 5.12 42.54 -33.88
N TYR A 356 5.12 43.36 -34.93
CA TYR A 356 6.05 43.22 -36.04
C TYR A 356 7.52 43.31 -35.61
N VAL A 357 7.83 44.19 -34.65
CA VAL A 357 9.18 44.29 -34.06
C VAL A 357 9.51 43.05 -33.23
N LEU A 358 8.57 42.51 -32.44
CA LEU A 358 8.80 41.28 -31.68
C LEU A 358 9.03 40.07 -32.60
N ASP A 359 8.27 39.96 -33.69
CA ASP A 359 8.45 38.93 -34.70
C ASP A 359 9.85 39.02 -35.34
N PHE A 360 10.30 40.24 -35.65
CA PHE A 360 11.67 40.49 -36.09
C PHE A 360 12.71 40.02 -35.05
N ARG A 361 12.50 40.25 -33.74
CA ARG A 361 13.46 39.80 -32.70
C ARG A 361 13.58 38.29 -32.64
N ASN A 362 12.46 37.57 -32.73
CA ASN A 362 12.44 36.11 -32.78
C ASN A 362 13.19 35.60 -34.03
N ALA A 363 12.94 36.22 -35.19
CA ALA A 363 13.66 35.89 -36.42
C ALA A 363 15.17 36.23 -36.34
N TYR A 364 15.52 37.31 -35.64
CA TYR A 364 16.89 37.76 -35.46
C TYR A 364 17.73 36.81 -34.62
N GLU A 365 17.17 36.24 -33.55
CA GLU A 365 17.85 35.18 -32.79
C GLU A 365 18.20 33.98 -33.67
N ILE A 366 17.23 33.55 -34.49
CA ILE A 366 17.44 32.45 -35.44
C ILE A 366 18.53 32.82 -36.45
N ALA A 367 18.49 34.03 -37.00
CA ALA A 367 19.49 34.54 -37.95
C ALA A 367 20.90 34.55 -37.35
N LEU A 368 21.05 35.00 -36.10
CA LEU A 368 22.32 35.01 -35.40
C LEU A 368 22.85 33.59 -35.15
N ASN A 369 22.02 32.69 -34.64
CA ASN A 369 22.44 31.33 -34.31
C ASN A 369 22.70 30.46 -35.55
N ARG A 370 22.01 30.74 -36.66
CA ARG A 370 22.21 30.05 -37.94
C ARG A 370 23.22 30.73 -38.87
N GLN A 371 23.69 31.93 -38.51
CA GLN A 371 24.58 32.76 -39.35
C GLN A 371 23.98 33.01 -40.75
N ASP A 372 22.67 33.25 -40.80
CA ASP A 372 21.91 33.35 -42.04
C ASP A 372 21.00 34.57 -42.00
N PHE A 373 21.34 35.57 -42.83
CA PHE A 373 20.61 36.85 -42.89
C PHE A 373 19.20 36.72 -43.46
N SER A 374 18.93 35.68 -44.26
CA SER A 374 17.64 35.54 -44.96
C SER A 374 16.43 35.40 -44.03
N TYR A 375 16.65 35.05 -42.75
CA TYR A 375 15.57 35.00 -41.75
C TYR A 375 15.02 36.37 -41.36
N ILE A 376 15.84 37.43 -41.45
CA ILE A 376 15.42 38.80 -41.09
C ILE A 376 15.24 39.72 -42.29
N GLU A 377 15.75 39.35 -43.46
CA GLU A 377 15.61 40.13 -44.70
C GLU A 377 14.15 40.59 -44.97
N PRO A 378 13.10 39.76 -44.79
CA PRO A 378 11.71 40.21 -45.01
C PRO A 378 11.23 41.28 -44.03
N TYR A 379 11.94 41.50 -42.93
CA TYR A 379 11.56 42.45 -41.89
C TYR A 379 12.12 43.86 -42.09
N LEU A 380 13.13 43.98 -42.96
CA LEU A 380 13.89 45.20 -43.15
C LEU A 380 13.45 45.89 -44.45
N LEU A 381 13.61 47.20 -44.50
CA LEU A 381 13.51 47.92 -45.76
C LEU A 381 14.80 47.67 -46.56
N ASP A 382 14.66 47.08 -47.75
CA ASP A 382 15.78 46.81 -48.67
C ASP A 382 16.62 48.08 -48.92
N GLY A 383 17.94 47.98 -48.70
CA GLY A 383 18.87 49.09 -48.86
C GLY A 383 18.79 50.17 -47.77
N SER A 384 18.08 49.92 -46.66
CA SER A 384 18.15 50.78 -45.47
C SER A 384 19.46 50.59 -44.70
N HIS A 385 19.82 51.57 -43.86
CA HIS A 385 21.03 51.48 -43.05
C HIS A 385 21.04 50.25 -42.13
N VAL A 386 19.88 49.88 -41.57
CA VAL A 386 19.75 48.69 -40.72
C VAL A 386 19.89 47.38 -41.52
N ASP A 387 19.42 47.36 -42.77
CA ASP A 387 19.57 46.22 -43.67
C ASP A 387 21.06 45.94 -43.96
N GLU A 388 21.80 46.97 -44.36
CA GLU A 388 23.25 46.87 -44.61
C GLU A 388 24.04 46.49 -43.35
N ASP A 389 23.76 47.14 -42.22
CA ASP A 389 24.45 46.89 -40.96
C ASP A 389 24.25 45.46 -40.46
N LEU A 390 23.00 44.97 -40.44
CA LEU A 390 22.70 43.64 -39.94
C LEU A 390 23.18 42.54 -40.89
N HIS A 391 23.14 42.80 -42.21
CA HIS A 391 23.73 41.90 -43.19
C HIS A 391 25.23 41.76 -42.95
N GLN A 392 25.94 42.89 -42.82
CA GLN A 392 27.38 42.88 -42.59
C GLN A 392 27.72 42.23 -41.24
N TYR A 393 26.97 42.55 -40.18
CA TYR A 393 27.17 41.97 -38.85
C TYR A 393 27.00 40.44 -38.85
N ILE A 394 25.92 39.89 -39.43
CA ILE A 394 25.70 38.45 -39.49
C ILE A 394 26.76 37.76 -40.36
N LYS A 395 27.18 38.40 -41.46
CA LYS A 395 28.26 37.92 -42.32
C LYS A 395 29.60 37.84 -41.57
N ASP A 396 29.91 38.83 -40.75
CA ASP A 396 31.15 38.85 -39.96
C ASP A 396 31.19 37.77 -38.87
N LEU A 397 30.02 37.27 -38.48
CA LEU A 397 29.90 36.17 -37.52
C LEU A 397 30.11 34.78 -38.17
N MET A 398 30.06 34.66 -39.50
CA MET A 398 30.16 33.37 -40.19
C MET A 398 31.43 32.59 -39.84
N GLY A 399 31.27 31.32 -39.47
CA GLY A 399 32.39 30.43 -39.15
C GLY A 399 32.96 30.58 -37.74
N SER A 400 32.41 31.48 -36.93
CA SER A 400 32.70 31.53 -35.50
C SER A 400 31.73 30.63 -34.71
N THR A 401 32.18 30.12 -33.56
CA THR A 401 31.35 29.27 -32.68
C THR A 401 30.84 30.12 -31.53
N TYR A 402 29.54 30.41 -31.49
CA TYR A 402 28.87 31.13 -30.42
C TYR A 402 27.39 30.75 -30.36
N HIS A 403 26.69 31.21 -29.33
CA HIS A 403 25.25 31.03 -29.20
C HIS A 403 24.60 32.26 -28.55
N TYR A 404 23.44 32.67 -29.07
CA TYR A 404 22.55 33.65 -28.44
C TYR A 404 21.31 32.94 -27.91
N ASP A 405 20.88 33.33 -26.72
CA ASP A 405 19.66 32.85 -26.06
C ASP A 405 18.85 34.07 -25.60
N PHE A 406 17.73 34.36 -26.28
CA PHE A 406 16.87 35.50 -25.98
C PHE A 406 15.82 35.13 -24.93
N GLU A 407 16.05 35.58 -23.70
CA GLU A 407 15.20 35.27 -22.55
C GLU A 407 13.88 36.06 -22.58
N SER A 408 13.93 37.33 -22.99
CA SER A 408 12.73 38.14 -23.20
C SER A 408 12.93 39.27 -24.20
N ASN A 409 11.88 39.58 -24.94
CA ASN A 409 11.73 40.81 -25.71
C ASN A 409 10.35 41.41 -25.36
N THR A 410 10.32 42.65 -24.89
CA THR A 410 9.07 43.31 -24.47
C THR A 410 9.00 44.71 -25.06
N VAL A 411 7.84 45.08 -25.62
CA VAL A 411 7.57 46.45 -26.05
C VAL A 411 7.30 47.31 -24.81
N LEU A 412 8.12 48.35 -24.61
CA LEU A 412 7.97 49.33 -23.54
C LEU A 412 7.10 50.52 -23.96
N ASP A 413 7.20 50.94 -25.22
CA ASP A 413 6.49 52.11 -25.76
C ASP A 413 6.28 51.98 -27.27
N SER A 414 5.18 52.54 -27.77
CA SER A 414 4.82 52.59 -29.20
C SER A 414 4.35 54.00 -29.57
N ASN A 415 5.25 54.76 -30.19
CA ASN A 415 5.04 56.17 -30.51
C ASN A 415 4.85 56.36 -32.02
N ILE A 416 3.63 56.71 -32.45
CA ILE A 416 3.36 57.04 -33.86
C ILE A 416 3.86 58.45 -34.15
N ILE A 417 4.75 58.55 -35.14
CA ILE A 417 5.28 59.81 -35.63
C ILE A 417 4.33 60.41 -36.67
N ASP A 418 3.81 59.58 -37.57
CA ASP A 418 2.82 59.96 -38.58
C ASP A 418 2.07 58.71 -39.09
N ASN A 419 1.19 58.87 -40.09
CA ASN A 419 0.35 57.78 -40.61
C ASN A 419 1.10 56.60 -41.24
N LYS A 420 2.42 56.72 -41.44
CA LYS A 420 3.27 55.66 -41.98
C LYS A 420 4.39 55.26 -41.05
N THR A 421 4.75 56.07 -40.05
CA THR A 421 5.98 55.89 -39.28
C THR A 421 5.70 55.73 -37.80
N ALA A 422 6.23 54.69 -37.19
CA ALA A 422 6.18 54.44 -35.76
C ALA A 422 7.59 54.22 -35.17
N LYS A 423 7.77 54.64 -33.92
CA LYS A 423 8.94 54.32 -33.09
C LYS A 423 8.53 53.36 -32.00
N ILE A 424 9.13 52.17 -31.99
CA ILE A 424 8.84 51.11 -31.02
C ILE A 424 10.03 50.96 -30.09
N THR A 425 9.82 51.16 -28.79
CA THR A 425 10.87 50.98 -27.77
C THR A 425 10.74 49.59 -27.18
N THR A 426 11.84 48.84 -27.10
CA THR A 426 11.89 47.51 -26.49
C THR A 426 12.82 47.45 -25.30
N ARG A 427 12.61 46.46 -24.44
CA ARG A 427 13.59 45.90 -23.52
C ARG A 427 13.89 44.47 -23.94
N GLU A 428 15.17 44.13 -23.97
CA GLU A 428 15.67 42.85 -24.46
C GLU A 428 16.64 42.26 -23.44
N LEU A 429 16.32 41.06 -22.96
CA LEU A 429 17.16 40.26 -22.08
C LEU A 429 17.69 39.06 -22.87
N PHE A 430 19.01 38.93 -22.98
CA PHE A 430 19.60 37.80 -23.68
C PHE A 430 21.00 37.45 -23.18
N THR A 431 21.35 36.18 -23.34
CA THR A 431 22.67 35.63 -23.02
C THR A 431 23.46 35.34 -24.30
N TYR A 432 24.70 35.82 -24.36
CA TYR A 432 25.66 35.48 -25.42
C TYR A 432 26.72 34.53 -24.86
N THR A 433 26.88 33.37 -25.48
CA THR A 433 27.90 32.37 -25.13
C THR A 433 28.99 32.35 -26.19
N THR A 434 30.24 32.59 -25.80
CA THR A 434 31.41 32.58 -26.68
C THR A 434 31.86 31.15 -27.03
N SER A 435 32.84 31.02 -27.94
CA SER A 435 33.47 29.73 -28.27
C SER A 435 34.20 29.08 -27.10
N SER A 436 34.64 29.86 -26.10
CA SER A 436 35.25 29.35 -24.87
C SER A 436 34.23 28.94 -23.80
N GLY A 437 32.93 29.14 -24.06
CA GLY A 437 31.85 28.87 -23.10
C GLY A 437 31.61 29.99 -22.08
N GLU A 438 32.28 31.14 -22.24
CA GLU A 438 32.02 32.33 -21.42
C GLU A 438 30.62 32.89 -21.75
N LYS A 439 29.84 33.19 -20.70
CA LYS A 439 28.48 33.74 -20.83
C LYS A 439 28.47 35.22 -20.47
N ILE A 440 27.91 36.02 -21.35
CA ILE A 440 27.73 37.46 -21.17
C ILE A 440 26.22 37.75 -21.20
N TYR A 441 25.72 38.35 -20.12
CA TYR A 441 24.31 38.70 -19.99
C TYR A 441 24.09 40.15 -20.42
N TYR A 442 23.05 40.36 -21.21
CA TYR A 442 22.67 41.66 -21.74
C TYR A 442 21.25 42.04 -21.30
N ASP A 443 21.13 43.25 -20.77
CA ASP A 443 19.86 43.97 -20.64
C ASP A 443 19.98 45.23 -21.51
N LYS A 444 19.20 45.30 -22.59
CA LYS A 444 19.27 46.38 -23.56
C LYS A 444 17.92 47.02 -23.77
N SER A 445 17.94 48.34 -23.93
CA SER A 445 16.82 49.05 -24.53
C SER A 445 17.19 49.51 -25.94
N LYS A 446 16.22 49.40 -26.86
CA LYS A 446 16.37 49.79 -28.26
C LYS A 446 15.13 50.49 -28.76
N VAL A 447 15.31 51.36 -29.76
CA VAL A 447 14.21 52.03 -30.44
C VAL A 447 14.24 51.68 -31.93
N TYR A 448 13.16 51.09 -32.42
CA TYR A 448 12.95 50.68 -33.79
C TYR A 448 12.14 51.73 -34.54
N THR A 449 12.61 52.20 -35.68
CA THR A 449 11.80 53.00 -36.60
C THR A 449 11.17 52.09 -37.64
N VAL A 450 9.86 51.93 -37.58
CA VAL A 450 9.05 51.07 -38.45
C VAL A 450 8.25 51.94 -39.39
N ILE A 451 8.26 51.62 -40.68
CA ILE A 451 7.39 52.23 -41.68
C ILE A 451 6.31 51.24 -42.10
N TYR A 452 5.11 51.73 -42.43
CA TYR A 452 4.01 50.98 -43.00
C TYR A 452 3.72 51.49 -44.40
N GLU A 453 4.13 50.73 -45.41
CA GLU A 453 3.92 51.06 -46.82
C GLU A 453 3.40 49.84 -47.59
N ASN A 454 2.46 50.07 -48.51
CA ASN A 454 1.88 49.02 -49.37
C ASN A 454 1.29 47.81 -48.60
N GLY A 455 0.80 48.03 -47.38
CA GLY A 455 0.18 46.99 -46.56
C GLY A 455 1.17 46.15 -45.75
N VAL A 456 2.45 46.53 -45.70
CA VAL A 456 3.50 45.77 -45.04
C VAL A 456 4.31 46.72 -44.14
N TYR A 457 4.63 46.27 -42.92
CA TYR A 457 5.57 46.96 -42.06
C TYR A 457 7.00 46.67 -42.51
N GLN A 458 7.94 47.59 -42.30
CA GLN A 458 9.37 47.38 -42.54
C GLN A 458 10.20 48.19 -41.53
N ILE A 459 11.26 47.60 -40.98
CA ILE A 459 12.19 48.31 -40.09
C ILE A 459 13.24 49.04 -40.92
N THR A 460 13.44 50.32 -40.62
CA THR A 460 14.35 51.21 -41.36
C THR A 460 15.56 51.65 -40.53
N TYR A 461 15.43 51.64 -39.20
CA TYR A 461 16.47 52.09 -38.30
C TYR A 461 16.33 51.45 -36.91
N ILE A 462 17.46 51.18 -36.25
CA ILE A 462 17.53 50.68 -34.87
C ILE A 462 18.51 51.56 -34.10
N GLU A 463 18.01 52.23 -33.07
CA GLU A 463 18.80 53.01 -32.12
C GLU A 463 19.09 52.18 -30.86
N TYR A 464 20.34 52.20 -30.40
CA TYR A 464 20.76 51.57 -29.16
C TYR A 464 20.79 52.64 -28.06
N THR A 465 19.89 52.56 -27.08
CA THR A 465 19.69 53.64 -26.10
C THR A 465 20.49 53.43 -24.83
N ASP A 466 20.50 52.20 -24.28
CA ASP A 466 21.27 51.85 -23.08
C ASP A 466 21.68 50.36 -23.10
N THR A 467 22.79 50.01 -22.45
CA THR A 467 23.26 48.62 -22.33
C THR A 467 23.95 48.40 -20.99
N ASP A 468 23.34 47.57 -20.15
CA ASP A 468 23.99 47.01 -18.97
C ASP A 468 24.56 45.62 -19.32
N ARG A 469 25.81 45.38 -18.91
CA ARG A 469 26.51 44.10 -19.14
C ARG A 469 27.03 43.56 -17.82
N THR A 470 26.77 42.28 -17.57
CA THR A 470 27.35 41.55 -16.45
C THR A 470 28.09 40.31 -16.94
N TYR A 471 29.24 40.04 -16.33
CA TYR A 471 30.14 38.92 -16.67
C TYR A 471 30.08 37.89 -15.53
N ASN A 472 30.04 36.60 -15.88
CA ASN A 472 30.17 35.49 -14.94
C ASN A 472 31.49 34.74 -15.12
#